data_AF-A0A1T4QWA6-F1
#
_entry.id   AF-A0A1T4QWA6-F1
#
_cell.length_a   1.000
_cell.length_b   1.000
_cell.length_c   1.000
_cell.angle_alpha   90.00
_cell.angle_beta   90.00
_cell.angle_gamma   90.00
#
_symmetry.space_group_name_H-M   'P 1'
#
loop_
_entity.id
_entity.type
_entity.pdbx_description
1 polymer ?
#
loop_
_entity_poly.entity_id
_entity_poly.type
_entity_poly.pdbx_seq_one_letter_code
_entity_poly.pdbx_strand_id
1 'polypeptide(L)' 'MRNILAYVPQKDKEKVAAKLKLIWKAPDEKSARAMKDDFCEEYEKSFPKAVECLEEGFEDSVQFY' A
#
# COMPACT_ATOMS: atom_id res chain seq x y z
N MET A 1 7.72 -10.09 -1.98
CA MET A 1 6.92 -9.38 -0.97
C MET A 1 7.83 -8.74 0.08
N ARG A 2 8.27 -7.49 -0.16
CA ARG A 2 8.93 -6.67 0.87
C ARG A 2 7.91 -6.36 1.97
N ASN A 3 8.37 -6.40 3.21
CA ASN A 3 7.49 -6.34 4.38
C ASN A 3 7.13 -4.86 4.65
N ILE A 4 6.16 -4.32 3.92
CA ILE A 4 5.71 -2.92 4.02
C ILE A 4 5.36 -2.56 5.47
N LEU A 5 4.75 -3.50 6.20
CA LEU A 5 4.43 -3.35 7.62
C LEU A 5 5.66 -3.19 8.53
N ALA A 6 6.85 -3.61 8.11
CA ALA A 6 8.07 -3.42 8.90
C ALA A 6 8.43 -1.94 9.08
N TYR A 7 8.02 -1.07 8.15
CA TYR A 7 8.27 0.36 8.20
C TYR A 7 7.14 1.15 8.90
N VAL A 8 6.08 0.46 9.30
CA VAL A 8 4.92 1.05 9.98
C VAL A 8 4.99 0.73 11.47
N PRO A 9 4.80 1.71 12.37
CA PRO A 9 4.73 1.47 13.80
C PRO A 9 3.55 0.55 14.15
N GLN A 10 3.71 -0.24 15.21
CA GLN A 10 2.74 -1.28 15.58
C GLN A 10 1.32 -0.76 15.84
N LYS A 11 1.20 0.52 16.21
CA LYS A 11 -0.07 1.23 16.45
C LYS A 11 -0.89 1.41 15.18
N ASP A 12 -0.22 1.60 14.04
CA ASP A 12 -0.84 1.88 12.75
C ASP A 12 -0.76 0.67 11.79
N LYS A 13 0.00 -0.37 12.15
CA LYS A 13 0.10 -1.63 11.38
C LYS A 13 -1.25 -2.22 11.03
N GLU A 14 -2.20 -2.25 11.96
CA GLU A 14 -3.53 -2.83 11.69
C GLU A 14 -4.31 -2.01 10.66
N LYS A 15 -4.29 -0.67 10.79
CA LYS A 15 -4.95 0.23 9.83
C LYS A 15 -4.31 0.13 8.45
N VAL A 16 -2.98 0.16 8.40
CA VAL A 16 -2.21 0.06 7.16
C VAL A 16 -2.44 -1.32 6.52
N ALA A 17 -2.40 -2.41 7.28
CA ALA A 17 -2.70 -3.75 6.77
C ALA A 17 -4.13 -3.87 6.22
N ALA A 18 -5.11 -3.22 6.85
CA ALA A 18 -6.47 -3.18 6.34
C ALA A 18 -6.57 -2.42 5.02
N LYS A 19 -5.98 -1.22 4.91
CA LYS A 19 -5.93 -0.47 3.64
C LYS A 19 -5.16 -1.22 2.54
N LEU A 20 -4.01 -1.82 2.86
CA LEU A 20 -3.30 -2.70 1.93
C LEU A 20 -4.21 -3.81 1.42
N LYS A 21 -4.90 -4.55 2.30
CA LYS A 21 -5.83 -5.60 1.86
C LYS A 21 -6.91 -5.10 0.91
N LEU A 22 -7.38 -3.85 1.08
CA LEU A 22 -8.34 -3.23 0.15
C LEU A 22 -7.72 -2.97 -1.22
N ILE A 23 -6.50 -2.42 -1.26
CA ILE A 23 -5.76 -2.17 -2.51
C ILE A 23 -5.59 -3.48 -3.30
N TRP A 24 -5.15 -4.57 -2.66
CA TRP A 24 -4.98 -5.87 -3.32
C TRP A 24 -6.30 -6.59 -3.64
N LYS A 25 -7.41 -6.22 -3.00
CA LYS A 25 -8.75 -6.75 -3.31
C LYS A 25 -9.47 -5.95 -4.40
N ALA A 26 -8.87 -4.86 -4.88
CA ALA A 26 -9.49 -4.05 -5.90
C ALA A 26 -9.75 -4.89 -7.17
N PRO A 27 -10.92 -4.71 -7.81
CA PRO A 27 -11.33 -5.50 -8.98
C PRO A 27 -10.62 -5.10 -10.29
N ASP A 28 -9.89 -3.97 -10.29
CA ASP A 28 -9.21 -3.42 -11.46
C ASP A 28 -7.94 -2.69 -11.04
N GLU A 29 -6.91 -2.70 -11.91
CA GLU A 29 -5.67 -1.92 -11.72
C GLU A 29 -5.98 -0.44 -11.42
N LYS A 30 -6.93 0.16 -12.15
CA LYS A 30 -7.26 1.59 -11.98
C LYS A 30 -7.77 1.90 -10.59
N SER A 31 -8.66 1.05 -10.05
CA SER A 31 -9.17 1.19 -8.69
C SER A 31 -8.08 0.96 -7.66
N ALA A 32 -7.23 -0.04 -7.90
CA ALA A 32 -6.10 -0.36 -7.03
C ALA A 32 -5.09 0.81 -7.00
N ARG A 33 -4.79 1.42 -8.15
CA ARG A 33 -3.93 2.61 -8.28
C ARG A 33 -4.53 3.83 -7.59
N ALA A 34 -5.84 4.06 -7.71
CA ALA A 34 -6.51 5.15 -7.00
C ALA A 34 -6.45 4.98 -5.47
N MET A 35 -6.66 3.76 -4.98
CA MET A 35 -6.51 3.45 -3.55
C MET A 35 -5.06 3.56 -3.08
N LYS A 36 -4.09 3.23 -3.94
CA LYS A 36 -2.66 3.44 -3.68
C LYS A 36 -2.35 4.93 -3.54
N ASP A 37 -2.86 5.76 -4.44
CA ASP A 37 -2.65 7.22 -4.41
C ASP A 37 -3.21 7.84 -3.13
N ASP A 38 -4.45 7.50 -2.76
CA ASP A 38 -5.07 7.93 -1.50
C ASP A 38 -4.23 7.51 -0.27
N PHE A 39 -3.71 6.27 -0.29
CA PHE A 39 -2.80 5.79 0.73
C PHE A 39 -1.48 6.56 0.74
N CYS A 40 -0.89 6.84 -0.42
CA CYS A 40 0.32 7.65 -0.53
C CYS A 40 0.07 9.04 0.05
N GLU A 41 -0.95 9.78 -0.38
CA GLU A 41 -1.21 11.13 0.11
C GLU A 41 -1.39 11.19 1.64
N GLU A 42 -2.08 10.20 2.21
CA GLU A 42 -2.33 10.15 3.64
C GLU A 42 -1.09 9.72 4.45
N TYR A 43 -0.30 8.77 3.94
CA TYR A 43 0.82 8.17 4.66
C TYR A 43 2.21 8.59 4.20
N GLU A 44 2.38 9.32 3.10
CA GLU A 44 3.68 9.78 2.57
C GLU A 44 4.40 10.66 3.60
N LYS A 45 3.66 11.54 4.29
CA LYS A 45 4.23 12.39 5.34
C LYS A 45 4.62 11.63 6.61
N SER A 46 3.93 10.53 6.91
CA SER A 46 4.13 9.76 8.15
C SER A 46 5.14 8.62 7.98
N PHE A 47 5.03 7.90 6.86
CA PHE A 47 5.74 6.65 6.56
C PHE A 47 6.19 6.61 5.09
N PRO A 48 7.09 7.50 4.65
CA PRO A 48 7.53 7.56 3.25
C PRO A 48 8.15 6.23 2.78
N LYS A 49 8.85 5.51 3.66
CA LYS A 49 9.40 4.17 3.35
C LYS A 49 8.34 3.09 3.15
N ALA A 50 7.21 3.19 3.85
CA ALA A 50 6.12 2.24 3.68
C ALA A 50 5.41 2.48 2.35
N VAL A 51 5.27 3.76 1.97
CA VAL A 51 4.75 4.18 0.66
C VAL A 51 5.65 3.68 -0.47
N GLU A 52 6.96 3.92 -0.41
CA GLU A 52 7.90 3.44 -1.43
C GLU A 52 7.84 1.91 -1.62
N CYS A 53 7.83 1.15 -0.51
CA CYS A 53 7.65 -0.30 -0.58
C CYS A 53 6.28 -0.74 -1.10
N LEU A 54 5.22 0.04 -0.86
CA LEU A 54 3.90 -0.20 -1.42
C LEU A 54 3.94 -0.01 -2.94
N GLU A 55 4.57 1.05 -3.44
CA GLU A 55 4.70 1.31 -4.87
C GLU A 55 5.48 0.20 -5.59
N GLU A 56 6.66 -0.18 -5.07
CA GLU A 56 7.43 -1.29 -5.60
C GLU A 56 6.64 -2.61 -5.57
N GLY A 57 5.95 -2.90 -4.47
CA GLY A 57 5.15 -4.13 -4.33
C GLY A 57 3.88 -4.13 -5.17
N PHE A 58 3.33 -2.96 -5.45
CA PHE A 58 2.16 -2.76 -6.29
C PHE A 58 2.51 -2.96 -7.76
N GLU A 59 3.61 -2.37 -8.25
CA GLU A 59 4.08 -2.61 -9.62
C GLU A 59 4.39 -4.08 -9.88
N ASP A 60 4.92 -4.81 -8.89
CA ASP A 60 5.14 -6.25 -8.99
C ASP A 60 3.82 -7.05 -9.02
N SER A 61 2.81 -6.61 -8.26
CA SER A 61 1.50 -7.30 -8.16
C SER A 61 0.57 -6.99 -9.34
N VAL A 62 0.61 -5.77 -9.87
CA VAL A 62 -0.27 -5.32 -10.96
C VAL A 62 0.02 -6.04 -12.26
N GLN A 63 1.26 -6.53 -12.45
CA GLN A 63 1.66 -7.37 -13.58
C GLN A 63 0.89 -8.70 -13.66
N PHE A 64 0.23 -9.13 -12.57
CA PHE A 64 -0.54 -10.37 -12.50
C PHE A 64 -2.07 -10.16 -12.54
N TYR A 65 -2.53 -8.92 -12.72
CA TYR A 65 -3.93 -8.55 -12.87
C TYR A 65 -4.34 -8.53 -14.35
#